data_AF-A0A9W5LE52-F1
#
_entry.id   AF-A0A9W5LE52-F1
#
_cell.length_a   1.000
_cell.length_b   1.000
_cell.length_c   1.000
_cell.angle_alpha   90.00
_cell.angle_beta   90.00
_cell.angle_gamma   90.00
#
_symmetry.space_group_name_H-M   'P 1'
#
loop_
_entity.id
_entity.type
_entity.pdbx_description
1 polymer ?
#
loop_
_entity_poly.entity_id
_entity_poly.type
_entity_poly.pdbx_seq_one_letter_code
_entity_poly.pdbx_strand_id
1 'polypeptide(L)'
;MIYKITDRHYINPDEHDLFVQTDIHLMDLIELLGCLQLKFEELVSETDCMHPEHIMSILEQFYDIENVTEQYKKYAPHTKASWDDDEHEECSMNWSKYKFFSVDHPDNQFIIVSIDLFASRESCLRDHKKLMKRHLPKSKEFISTIVNHPKITKL
;
A
#
# COMPACT_ATOMS: atom_id res chain seq x y z
N MET A 1 7.81 -6.29 11.18
CA MET A 1 6.53 -6.97 10.81
C MET A 1 6.47 -7.11 9.29
N ILE A 2 5.83 -8.15 8.75
CA ILE A 2 5.63 -8.31 7.30
C ILE A 2 4.26 -7.79 6.89
N TYR A 3 4.25 -6.89 5.92
CA TYR A 3 3.03 -6.34 5.32
C TYR A 3 2.96 -6.70 3.84
N LYS A 4 1.78 -7.11 3.38
CA LYS A 4 1.44 -7.22 1.96
C LYS A 4 0.69 -5.95 1.56
N ILE A 5 1.18 -5.21 0.59
CA ILE A 5 0.51 -4.03 0.03
C ILE A 5 -0.14 -4.47 -1.28
N THR A 6 -1.45 -4.28 -1.40
CA THR A 6 -2.23 -4.68 -2.58
C THR A 6 -3.17 -3.55 -2.96
N ASP A 7 -3.53 -3.48 -4.24
CA ASP A 7 -4.58 -2.56 -4.72
C ASP A 7 -5.66 -3.35 -5.41
N ARG A 8 -6.88 -3.31 -4.84
CA ARG A 8 -8.04 -4.05 -5.35
C ARG A 8 -8.47 -3.65 -6.77
N HIS A 9 -8.00 -2.54 -7.32
CA HIS A 9 -8.39 -2.04 -8.65
C HIS A 9 -7.49 -2.52 -9.80
N TYR A 10 -6.39 -3.23 -9.53
CA TYR A 10 -5.62 -3.85 -10.60
C TYR A 10 -6.37 -5.03 -11.21
N ILE A 11 -6.27 -5.18 -12.54
CA ILE A 11 -6.91 -6.29 -13.30
C ILE A 11 -6.40 -7.67 -12.81
N ASN A 12 -5.19 -7.73 -12.24
CA ASN A 12 -4.64 -8.85 -11.48
C ASN A 12 -3.93 -8.31 -10.22
N PRO A 13 -4.63 -8.12 -9.09
CA PRO A 13 -4.02 -7.52 -7.90
C PRO A 13 -2.85 -8.37 -7.36
N ASP A 14 -2.95 -9.69 -7.48
CA ASP A 14 -1.93 -10.65 -7.03
C ASP A 14 -0.60 -10.53 -7.81
N GLU A 15 -0.60 -10.04 -9.05
CA GLU A 15 0.62 -9.80 -9.86
C GLU A 15 1.35 -8.50 -9.45
N HIS A 16 0.67 -7.63 -8.71
CA HIS A 16 1.14 -6.32 -8.28
C HIS A 16 1.34 -6.22 -6.77
N ASP A 17 1.17 -7.33 -6.05
CA ASP A 17 1.40 -7.42 -4.62
C ASP A 17 2.86 -7.09 -4.28
N LEU A 18 3.04 -6.18 -3.34
CA LEU A 18 4.33 -5.90 -2.74
C LEU A 18 4.37 -6.49 -1.34
N PHE A 19 5.50 -7.08 -0.95
CA PHE A 19 5.74 -7.43 0.45
C PHE A 19 6.85 -6.57 1.01
N VAL A 20 6.58 -5.97 2.16
CA VAL A 20 7.53 -5.10 2.87
C VAL A 20 7.73 -5.55 4.30
N GLN A 21 8.94 -5.35 4.80
CA GLN A 21 9.29 -5.53 6.19
C GLN A 21 9.63 -4.17 6.82
N THR A 22 8.97 -3.85 7.93
CA THR A 22 9.25 -2.61 8.68
C THR A 22 8.76 -2.71 10.12
N ASP A 23 9.28 -1.82 10.96
CA ASP A 23 8.84 -1.61 12.36
C ASP A 23 7.86 -0.43 12.49
N ILE A 24 7.51 0.24 11.38
CA ILE A 24 6.44 1.24 11.36
C ILE A 24 5.14 0.59 11.85
N HIS A 25 4.46 1.29 12.76
CA HIS A 25 3.17 0.86 13.29
C HIS A 25 2.12 0.79 12.17
N LEU A 26 1.32 -0.28 12.13
CA LEU A 26 0.35 -0.57 11.06
C LEU A 26 -0.49 0.65 10.65
N MET A 27 -1.05 1.38 11.62
CA MET A 27 -1.88 2.55 11.31
C MET A 27 -1.10 3.71 10.69
N ASP A 28 0.16 3.91 11.12
CA ASP A 28 1.01 4.94 10.52
C ASP A 28 1.45 4.53 9.11
N LEU A 29 1.68 3.24 8.85
CA LEU A 29 1.98 2.73 7.51
C LEU A 29 0.77 2.90 6.56
N ILE A 30 -0.44 2.60 7.02
CA ILE A 30 -1.69 2.84 6.26
C ILE A 30 -1.84 4.33 5.91
N GLU A 31 -1.68 5.22 6.90
CA GLU A 31 -1.76 6.66 6.67
C GLU A 31 -0.68 7.15 5.71
N LEU A 32 0.55 6.63 5.83
CA LEU A 32 1.67 6.92 4.94
C LEU A 32 1.33 6.54 3.49
N LEU A 33 0.89 5.30 3.25
CA LEU A 33 0.55 4.80 1.92
C LEU A 33 -0.60 5.62 1.29
N GLY A 34 -1.64 5.91 2.06
CA GLY A 34 -2.74 6.75 1.60
C GLY A 34 -2.29 8.19 1.28
N CYS A 35 -1.44 8.78 2.11
CA CYS A 35 -0.86 10.11 1.83
C CYS A 35 0.02 10.10 0.59
N LEU A 36 0.76 9.02 0.35
CA LEU A 36 1.62 8.89 -0.82
C LEU A 36 0.81 8.87 -2.12
N GLN A 37 -0.29 8.11 -2.16
CA GLN A 37 -1.20 8.09 -3.31
C GLN A 37 -1.82 9.47 -3.56
N LEU A 38 -2.36 10.12 -2.52
CA LEU A 38 -2.92 11.47 -2.65
C LEU A 38 -1.87 12.51 -3.09
N LYS A 39 -0.60 12.35 -2.68
CA LYS A 39 0.46 13.27 -3.09
C LYS A 39 0.84 13.08 -4.55
N PHE A 40 0.81 11.86 -5.03
CA PHE A 40 0.97 11.58 -6.45
C PHE A 40 -0.17 12.14 -7.28
N GLU A 41 -1.42 12.01 -6.82
CA GLU A 41 -2.58 12.63 -7.46
C GLU A 41 -2.40 14.16 -7.59
N GLU A 42 -1.95 14.83 -6.51
CA GLU A 42 -1.70 16.27 -6.49
C GLU A 42 -0.60 16.70 -7.48
N LEU A 43 0.44 15.88 -7.66
CA LEU A 43 1.65 16.26 -8.39
C LEU A 43 1.71 15.74 -9.83
N VAL A 44 1.00 14.67 -10.14
CA VAL A 44 1.15 13.91 -11.38
C VAL A 44 -0.18 13.78 -12.11
N SER A 45 -1.18 13.13 -11.51
CA SER A 45 -2.45 12.83 -12.18
C SER A 45 -3.53 12.40 -11.20
N GLU A 46 -4.70 13.04 -11.23
CA GLU A 46 -5.86 12.68 -10.40
C GLU A 46 -6.53 11.36 -10.84
N THR A 47 -6.20 10.85 -12.02
CA THR A 47 -6.85 9.66 -12.61
C THR A 47 -5.94 8.44 -12.70
N ASP A 48 -4.62 8.62 -12.61
CA ASP A 48 -3.67 7.52 -12.73
C ASP A 48 -3.32 6.94 -11.35
N CYS A 49 -3.09 5.63 -11.30
CA CYS A 49 -2.61 4.95 -10.11
C CYS A 49 -1.09 4.92 -10.09
N MET A 50 -0.49 5.11 -8.91
CA MET A 50 0.96 4.96 -8.75
C MET A 50 1.35 3.48 -8.95
N HIS A 51 2.32 3.22 -9.83
CA HIS A 51 2.78 1.86 -10.11
C HIS A 51 3.46 1.23 -8.87
N PRO A 52 3.31 -0.08 -8.61
CA PRO A 52 3.88 -0.73 -7.43
C PRO A 52 5.40 -0.55 -7.29
N GLU A 53 6.15 -0.66 -8.39
CA GLU A 53 7.60 -0.43 -8.39
C GLU A 53 7.96 1.00 -7.94
N HIS A 54 7.13 1.97 -8.31
CA HIS A 54 7.33 3.35 -7.94
C HIS A 54 7.02 3.59 -6.46
N ILE A 55 5.93 3.00 -5.94
CA ILE A 55 5.64 2.97 -4.51
C ILE A 55 6.86 2.41 -3.77
N MET A 56 7.36 1.24 -4.18
CA MET A 56 8.49 0.59 -3.52
C MET A 56 9.74 1.47 -3.51
N SER A 57 10.11 2.07 -4.64
CA SER A 57 11.28 2.96 -4.72
C SER A 57 11.22 4.13 -3.72
N ILE A 58 10.03 4.66 -3.48
CA ILE A 58 9.82 5.75 -2.51
C ILE A 58 9.93 5.21 -1.08
N LEU A 59 9.34 4.05 -0.81
CA LEU A 59 9.39 3.41 0.50
C LEU A 59 10.84 3.11 0.91
N GLU A 60 11.62 2.46 0.04
CA GLU A 60 13.03 2.11 0.32
C GLU A 60 13.95 3.33 0.42
N GLN A 61 13.70 4.39 -0.36
CA GLN A 61 14.57 5.57 -0.38
C GLN A 61 14.34 6.51 0.81
N PHE A 62 13.09 6.68 1.25
CA PHE A 62 12.72 7.72 2.21
C PHE A 62 12.24 7.19 3.56
N TYR A 63 12.03 5.88 3.69
CA TYR A 63 11.54 5.24 4.90
C TYR A 63 12.37 3.99 5.19
N ASP A 64 12.44 3.60 6.47
CA ASP A 64 13.13 2.37 6.89
C ASP A 64 12.21 1.17 6.63
N ILE A 65 12.05 0.84 5.35
CA ILE A 65 11.17 -0.19 4.82
C ILE A 65 11.97 -1.05 3.84
N GLU A 66 12.06 -2.34 4.13
CA GLU A 66 12.77 -3.32 3.29
C GLU A 66 11.79 -4.01 2.32
N ASN A 67 12.18 -4.11 1.05
CA ASN A 67 11.45 -4.91 0.06
C ASN A 67 11.75 -6.40 0.23
N VAL A 68 10.75 -7.16 0.63
CA VAL A 68 10.84 -8.63 0.81
C VAL A 68 9.91 -9.39 -0.15
N THR A 69 9.44 -8.72 -1.21
CA THR A 69 8.48 -9.25 -2.19
C THR A 69 8.86 -10.63 -2.71
N GLU A 70 10.09 -10.80 -3.20
CA GLU A 70 10.54 -12.07 -3.77
C GLU A 70 10.58 -13.22 -2.74
N GLN A 71 10.84 -12.91 -1.47
CA GLN A 71 10.93 -13.89 -0.40
C GLN A 71 9.54 -14.37 0.04
N TYR A 72 8.55 -13.47 0.02
CA TYR A 72 7.21 -13.71 0.56
C TYR A 72 6.11 -13.90 -0.49
N LYS A 73 6.37 -13.68 -1.78
CA LYS A 73 5.37 -13.89 -2.85
C LYS A 73 4.76 -15.29 -2.89
N LYS A 74 5.51 -16.31 -2.43
CA LYS A 74 4.99 -17.69 -2.28
C LYS A 74 3.78 -17.79 -1.35
N TYR A 75 3.56 -16.80 -0.48
CA TYR A 75 2.42 -16.71 0.43
C TYR A 75 1.25 -15.89 -0.12
N ALA A 76 1.36 -15.29 -1.31
CA ALA A 76 0.28 -14.53 -1.92
C ALA A 76 -1.06 -15.33 -1.99
N PRO A 77 -1.07 -16.63 -2.36
CA PRO A 77 -2.30 -17.43 -2.35
C PRO A 77 -2.92 -17.61 -0.95
N HIS A 78 -2.10 -17.63 0.09
CA HIS A 78 -2.53 -17.80 1.49
C HIS A 78 -2.97 -16.48 2.13
N THR A 79 -2.67 -15.36 1.49
CA THR A 79 -2.94 -13.99 1.99
C THR A 79 -3.87 -13.22 1.04
N LYS A 80 -4.65 -13.97 0.25
CA LYS A 80 -5.66 -13.40 -0.64
C LYS A 80 -6.84 -12.90 0.20
N ALA A 81 -6.99 -11.59 0.25
CA ALA A 81 -8.09 -10.93 0.94
C ALA A 81 -9.30 -10.80 -0.01
N SER A 82 -10.47 -11.27 0.44
CA SER A 82 -11.74 -10.77 -0.08
C SER A 82 -11.98 -9.43 0.61
N TRP A 83 -12.03 -8.33 -0.13
CA TRP A 83 -12.20 -7.00 0.46
C TRP A 83 -13.64 -6.50 0.49
N ASP A 84 -14.53 -7.26 -0.15
CA ASP A 84 -15.97 -7.08 -0.10
C ASP A 84 -16.46 -7.86 1.13
N ASP A 85 -16.35 -7.23 2.30
CA ASP A 85 -16.99 -7.74 3.50
C ASP A 85 -18.47 -7.34 3.42
N ASP A 86 -19.32 -8.38 3.34
CA ASP A 86 -20.77 -8.43 3.52
C ASP A 86 -21.70 -7.98 2.37
N GLU A 87 -22.22 -8.97 1.61
CA GLU A 87 -23.46 -8.87 0.80
C GLU A 87 -24.72 -8.53 1.64
N HIS A 88 -24.58 -8.36 2.97
CA HIS A 88 -25.67 -8.21 3.93
C HIS A 88 -25.62 -6.93 4.78
N GLU A 89 -24.60 -6.07 4.67
CA GLU A 89 -24.63 -4.74 5.28
C GLU A 89 -25.07 -3.70 4.24
N GLU A 90 -26.27 -3.15 4.44
CA GLU A 90 -26.72 -1.94 3.75
C GLU A 90 -25.66 -0.83 3.91
N CYS A 91 -24.90 -0.58 2.84
CA CYS A 91 -24.13 0.65 2.62
C CYS A 91 -23.32 1.15 3.84
N SER A 92 -22.58 0.27 4.52
CA SER A 92 -21.54 0.75 5.44
C SER A 92 -20.30 1.10 4.58
N MET A 93 -19.93 2.39 4.52
CA MET A 93 -18.68 2.85 3.87
C MET A 93 -17.43 2.44 4.69
N ASN A 94 -17.49 1.34 5.43
CA ASN A 94 -16.44 0.85 6.32
C ASN A 94 -15.64 -0.25 5.62
N TRP A 95 -14.98 0.09 4.51
CA TRP A 95 -14.05 -0.84 3.88
C TRP A 95 -12.91 -1.18 4.85
N SER A 96 -12.70 -2.48 5.06
CA SER A 96 -11.54 -3.00 5.79
C SER A 96 -10.25 -2.51 5.12
N LYS A 97 -9.45 -1.71 5.83
CA LYS A 97 -8.15 -1.19 5.32
C LYS A 97 -7.05 -2.22 5.33
N TYR A 98 -7.19 -3.23 6.19
CA TYR A 98 -6.21 -4.29 6.36
C TYR A 98 -6.86 -5.58 6.85
N LYS A 99 -6.18 -6.70 6.64
CA LYS A 99 -6.56 -8.03 7.16
C LYS A 99 -5.33 -8.78 7.67
N PHE A 100 -5.51 -9.55 8.74
CA PHE A 100 -4.45 -10.39 9.31
C PHE A 100 -4.57 -11.81 8.77
N PHE A 101 -3.43 -12.38 8.37
CA PHE A 101 -3.32 -13.76 7.91
C PHE A 101 -2.26 -14.48 8.75
N SER A 102 -2.67 -15.56 9.40
CA SER A 102 -1.71 -16.49 10.01
C SER A 102 -1.17 -17.42 8.94
N VAL A 103 0.15 -17.47 8.79
CA VAL A 103 0.83 -18.25 7.77
C VAL A 103 1.71 -19.29 8.47
N ASP A 104 1.48 -20.55 8.10
CA ASP A 104 2.27 -21.66 8.61
C ASP A 104 3.52 -21.85 7.73
N HIS A 105 4.70 -21.87 8.36
CA HIS A 105 5.96 -22.28 7.75
C HIS A 105 6.50 -23.51 8.51
N PRO A 106 7.23 -24.43 7.85
CA PRO A 106 7.72 -25.66 8.49
C PRO A 106 8.43 -25.44 9.83
N ASP A 107 9.12 -24.32 9.98
CA ASP A 107 9.92 -24.00 11.17
C ASP A 107 9.26 -22.97 12.12
N ASN A 108 8.21 -22.27 11.69
CA ASN A 108 7.55 -21.25 12.51
C ASN A 108 6.17 -20.83 11.98
N GLN A 109 5.29 -20.33 12.85
CA GLN A 109 4.09 -19.61 12.43
C GLN A 109 4.33 -18.11 12.54
N PHE A 110 3.89 -17.34 11.54
CA PHE A 110 4.00 -15.89 11.55
C PHE A 110 2.78 -15.22 10.93
N ILE A 111 2.66 -13.91 11.14
CA ILE A 111 1.52 -13.12 10.67
C ILE A 111 1.96 -12.26 9.49
N ILE A 112 1.18 -12.28 8.41
CA ILE A 112 1.24 -11.29 7.33
C ILE A 112 0.01 -10.40 7.45
N VAL A 113 0.21 -9.08 7.41
CA VAL A 113 -0.89 -8.12 7.38
C VAL A 113 -1.04 -7.60 5.95
N SER A 114 -2.17 -7.89 5.31
CA SER A 114 -2.48 -7.31 4.00
C SER A 114 -3.09 -5.92 4.21
N ILE A 115 -2.62 -4.93 3.48
CA ILE A 115 -3.09 -3.54 3.47
C ILE A 115 -3.67 -3.27 2.07
N ASP A 116 -4.90 -2.77 2.02
CA ASP A 116 -5.52 -2.29 0.80
C ASP A 116 -5.18 -0.83 0.56
N LEU A 117 -4.47 -0.55 -0.54
CA LEU A 117 -4.07 0.79 -0.92
C LEU A 117 -5.28 1.70 -1.14
N PHE A 118 -6.32 1.21 -1.82
CA PHE A 118 -7.51 2.00 -2.08
C PHE A 118 -8.19 2.47 -0.79
N ALA A 119 -8.53 1.55 0.11
CA ALA A 119 -9.12 1.91 1.40
C ALA A 119 -8.20 2.78 2.26
N SER A 120 -6.87 2.59 2.15
CA SER A 120 -5.89 3.45 2.83
C SER A 120 -5.99 4.90 2.35
N ARG A 121 -6.03 5.12 1.03
CA ARG A 121 -6.22 6.44 0.40
C ARG A 121 -7.54 7.09 0.78
N GLU A 122 -8.65 6.36 0.66
CA GLU A 122 -9.98 6.84 1.02
C GLU A 122 -10.04 7.29 2.50
N SER A 123 -9.41 6.52 3.39
CA SER A 123 -9.39 6.84 4.81
C SER A 123 -8.61 8.12 5.16
N CYS A 124 -7.74 8.59 4.26
CA CYS A 124 -6.94 9.81 4.45
C CYS A 124 -7.62 11.07 3.92
N LEU A 125 -8.66 10.97 3.08
CA LEU A 125 -9.26 12.09 2.35
C LEU A 125 -9.66 13.27 3.24
N ARG A 126 -10.34 12.99 4.36
CA ARG A 126 -10.89 14.02 5.25
C ARG A 126 -9.80 14.91 5.85
N ASP A 127 -8.67 14.33 6.22
CA ASP A 127 -7.59 14.99 6.97
C ASP A 127 -6.27 15.05 6.18
N HIS A 128 -6.31 14.84 4.85
CA HIS A 128 -5.12 14.62 4.01
C HIS A 128 -4.03 15.68 4.19
N LYS A 129 -4.37 16.98 4.28
CA LYS A 129 -3.38 18.04 4.48
C LYS A 129 -2.57 17.87 5.78
N LYS A 130 -3.25 17.47 6.85
CA LYS A 130 -2.62 17.23 8.16
C LYS A 130 -1.78 15.96 8.13
N LEU A 131 -2.31 14.89 7.54
CA LEU A 131 -1.64 13.59 7.44
C LEU A 131 -0.41 13.67 6.53
N MET A 132 -0.51 14.30 5.36
CA MET A 132 0.62 14.54 4.46
C MET A 132 1.73 15.33 5.15
N LYS A 133 1.38 16.37 5.92
CA LYS A 133 2.37 17.16 6.68
C LYS A 133 3.07 16.33 7.75
N ARG A 134 2.40 15.33 8.31
CA ARG A 134 2.93 14.44 9.34
C ARG A 134 3.86 13.38 8.74
N HIS A 135 3.43 12.74 7.66
CA HIS A 135 4.06 11.52 7.14
C HIS A 135 5.01 11.75 5.98
N LEU A 136 4.77 12.76 5.14
CA LEU A 136 5.55 12.94 3.91
C LEU A 136 6.74 13.90 4.10
N PRO A 137 7.94 13.52 3.62
CA PRO A 137 9.06 14.44 3.50
C PRO A 137 8.73 15.66 2.65
N LYS A 138 9.40 16.78 2.95
CA LYS A 138 9.26 18.04 2.19
C LYS A 138 10.47 18.32 1.30
N SER A 139 11.42 17.39 1.22
CA SER A 139 12.62 17.58 0.42
C SER A 139 12.27 17.68 -1.06
N LYS A 140 13.03 18.50 -1.80
CA LYS A 140 12.89 18.57 -3.27
C LYS A 140 13.15 17.21 -3.91
N GLU A 141 14.02 16.42 -3.31
CA GLU A 141 14.34 15.06 -3.73
C GLU A 141 13.10 14.16 -3.68
N PHE A 142 12.37 14.14 -2.54
CA PHE A 142 11.14 13.37 -2.40
C PHE A 142 10.08 13.74 -3.45
N ILE A 143 9.86 15.05 -3.63
CA ILE A 143 8.92 15.55 -4.65
C ILE A 143 9.37 15.15 -6.06
N SER A 144 10.67 15.23 -6.34
CA SER A 144 11.22 14.81 -7.64
C SER A 144 11.06 13.31 -7.86
N THR A 145 11.25 12.46 -6.84
CA THR A 145 11.04 11.02 -6.95
C THR A 145 9.57 10.71 -7.26
N ILE A 146 8.60 11.43 -6.65
CA ILE A 146 7.18 11.27 -6.99
C ILE A 146 6.90 11.67 -8.45
N VAL A 147 7.43 12.80 -8.91
CA VAL A 147 7.12 13.30 -10.27
C VAL A 147 7.77 12.43 -11.34
N ASN A 148 8.98 11.94 -11.10
CA ASN A 148 9.77 11.11 -12.02
C ASN A 148 9.32 9.64 -12.02
N HIS A 149 8.00 9.41 -11.99
CA HIS A 149 7.43 8.08 -12.12
C HIS A 149 7.70 7.51 -13.52
N PRO A 150 8.03 6.21 -13.65
CA PRO A 150 8.09 5.57 -14.95
C PRO A 150 6.71 5.64 -15.60
N LYS A 151 6.60 6.38 -16.71
CA LYS A 151 5.39 6.35 -17.53
C LYS A 151 5.27 4.95 -18.11
N ILE A 152 4.24 4.22 -17.71
CA ILE A 152 3.92 2.92 -18.32
C ILE A 152 3.77 3.17 -19.82
N THR A 153 4.70 2.64 -20.59
CA THR A 153 4.56 2.62 -22.04
C THR A 153 3.50 1.57 -22.28
N LYS A 154 2.27 1.97 -22.67
CA LYS A 154 1.25 1.02 -23.11
C LYS A 154 1.88 0.16 -24.20
N LEU A 155 2.17 -1.11 -23.88
CA LEU A 155 2.46 -2.15 -24.87
C LEU A 155 1.14 -2.61 -25.47
#